data_AF-A0A6C0BK57-F1
#
_entry.id   AF-A0A6C0BK57-F1
#
_cell.length_a   1.000
_cell.length_b   1.000
_cell.length_c   1.000
_cell.angle_alpha   90.00
_cell.angle_beta   90.00
_cell.angle_gamma   90.00
#
_symmetry.space_group_name_H-M   'P 1'
#
loop_
_entity.id
_entity.type
_entity.pdbx_description
1 polymer ?
#
loop_
_entity_poly.entity_id
_entity_poly.type
_entity_poly.pdbx_seq_one_letter_code
_entity_poly.pdbx_strand_id
1 'polypeptide(L)'
;MLYTWLLVIITIIIIVALIAWEYKSQDCIGGKPCKNGFRRLDGIDFDTEIEEIIAMVTVSENYQTWRLSLIVALILTIPICYLLLRRMPNIEEYLSTALIIFVGCYFSSSWLWSHWIQPNNAKIKDMLIRLNEGGIV
;
A
#
# COMPACT_ATOMS: atom_id res chain seq x y z
N MET A 1 -0.97 22.97 26.55
CA MET A 1 -1.98 23.13 25.49
C MET A 1 -1.38 23.54 24.15
N LEU A 2 -0.58 24.62 24.04
CA LEU A 2 0.01 25.05 22.77
C LEU A 2 0.83 23.95 22.05
N TYR A 3 1.72 23.27 22.79
CA TYR A 3 2.54 22.17 22.25
C TYR A 3 1.71 20.99 21.70
N THR A 4 0.55 20.74 22.29
CA THR A 4 -0.35 19.65 21.90
C THR A 4 -1.02 19.94 20.56
N TRP A 5 -1.46 21.18 20.36
CA TRP A 5 -2.00 21.64 19.08
C TRP A 5 -0.94 21.66 17.97
N LEU A 6 0.28 22.08 18.30
CA LEU A 6 1.42 22.03 17.37
C LEU A 6 1.70 20.59 16.91
N LEU A 7 1.68 19.62 17.82
CA LEU A 7 1.86 18.20 17.48
C LEU A 7 0.81 17.71 16.48
N VAL A 8 -0.47 18.03 16.71
CA VAL A 8 -1.57 17.65 15.81
C VAL A 8 -1.38 18.27 14.43
N ILE A 9 -1.06 19.56 14.36
CA ILE A 9 -0.84 20.26 13.09
C ILE A 9 0.33 19.64 12.32
N ILE A 10 1.46 19.41 12.99
CA ILE A 10 2.64 18.78 12.38
C ILE A 10 2.29 17.38 11.88
N THR A 11 1.54 16.61 12.66
CA THR A 11 1.10 15.26 12.28
C THR A 11 0.24 15.30 11.01
N ILE A 12 -0.72 16.23 10.92
CA ILE A 12 -1.55 16.41 9.73
C ILE A 12 -0.69 16.75 8.51
N ILE A 13 0.26 17.68 8.65
CA ILE A 13 1.17 18.06 7.56
C ILE A 13 1.96 16.84 7.07
N ILE A 14 2.51 16.04 7.99
CA ILE A 14 3.26 14.81 7.66
C ILE A 14 2.35 13.83 6.92
N ILE A 15 1.13 13.60 7.40
CA ILE A 15 0.16 12.69 6.76
C ILE A 15 -0.15 13.16 5.34
N VAL A 16 -0.46 14.45 5.15
CA VAL A 16 -0.74 15.02 3.83
C VAL A 16 0.47 14.88 2.89
N ALA A 17 1.68 15.15 3.39
CA ALA A 17 2.90 14.99 2.60
C ALA A 17 3.15 13.53 2.20
N LEU A 18 2.94 12.57 3.11
CA LEU A 18 3.07 11.13 2.82
C LEU A 18 2.01 10.66 1.81
N ILE A 19 0.76 11.09 1.97
CA ILE A 19 -0.31 10.77 1.01
C ILE A 19 0.01 11.37 -0.36
N ALA A 20 0.46 12.63 -0.43
CA ALA A 20 0.84 13.27 -1.67
C ALA A 20 2.02 12.57 -2.34
N TRP A 21 3.01 12.10 -1.56
CA TRP A 21 4.12 11.32 -2.07
C TRP A 21 3.67 9.97 -2.62
N GLU A 22 2.82 9.27 -1.88
CA GLU A 22 2.28 7.98 -2.32
C GLU A 22 1.44 8.14 -3.59
N TYR A 23 0.54 9.14 -3.60
CA TYR A 23 -0.26 9.48 -4.77
C TYR A 23 0.62 9.82 -5.98
N LYS A 24 1.65 10.65 -5.82
CA LYS A 24 2.60 10.98 -6.90
C LYS A 24 3.34 9.74 -7.42
N SER A 25 3.61 8.76 -6.56
CA SER A 25 4.26 7.52 -6.98
C SER A 25 3.33 6.58 -7.76
N GLN A 26 2.02 6.79 -7.65
CA GLN A 26 0.98 5.99 -8.30
C GLN A 26 0.28 6.72 -9.45
N ASP A 27 0.49 8.03 -9.63
CA ASP A 27 -0.12 8.82 -10.70
C ASP A 27 0.48 8.48 -12.07
N CYS A 28 -0.28 7.72 -12.85
CA CYS A 28 0.07 7.31 -14.21
C CYS A 28 -0.61 8.18 -15.30
N ILE A 29 -1.24 9.31 -14.95
CA ILE A 29 -1.98 10.13 -15.91
C ILE A 29 -1.01 10.92 -16.81
N GLY A 30 -1.29 10.92 -18.12
CA GLY A 30 -0.64 11.80 -19.11
C GLY A 30 0.71 11.31 -19.65
N GLY A 31 0.96 10.01 -19.71
CA GLY A 31 2.18 9.45 -20.32
C GLY A 31 3.44 9.60 -19.45
N LYS A 32 3.28 9.90 -18.16
CA LYS A 32 4.39 9.89 -17.20
C LYS A 32 4.93 8.46 -17.06
N PRO A 33 6.26 8.28 -16.89
CA PRO A 33 6.84 6.96 -16.62
C PRO A 33 6.38 6.47 -15.24
N CYS A 34 5.27 5.75 -15.22
CA CYS A 34 4.68 5.20 -14.02
C CYS A 34 5.27 3.82 -13.76
N LYS A 35 5.71 3.55 -12.53
CA LYS A 35 6.17 2.20 -12.17
C LYS A 35 5.05 1.16 -12.23
N ASN A 36 3.80 1.60 -12.02
CA ASN A 36 2.62 0.74 -11.91
C ASN A 36 1.52 1.08 -12.94
N GLY A 37 1.89 1.75 -14.03
CA GLY A 37 0.95 2.10 -15.08
C GLY A 37 0.81 0.98 -16.08
N PHE A 38 -0.43 0.60 -16.39
CA PHE A 38 -0.71 -0.38 -17.43
C PHE A 38 -1.64 0.20 -18.47
N ARG A 39 -1.50 -0.31 -19.70
CA ARG A 39 -2.43 -0.01 -20.77
C ARG A 39 -3.79 -0.63 -20.42
N ARG A 40 -4.85 0.04 -20.84
CA ARG A 40 -6.21 -0.50 -20.74
C ARG A 40 -6.35 -1.60 -21.80
N LEU A 41 -6.71 -2.80 -21.38
CA LEU A 41 -7.07 -3.92 -22.26
C LEU A 41 -8.21 -3.44 -23.18
N ASP A 42 -7.97 -3.48 -24.49
CA ASP A 42 -8.85 -2.96 -25.52
C ASP A 42 -9.60 -4.08 -26.29
N GLY A 43 -9.40 -5.35 -25.95
CA GLY A 43 -10.14 -6.48 -26.50
C GLY A 43 -9.70 -6.92 -27.89
N ILE A 44 -8.55 -6.45 -28.36
CA ILE A 44 -8.16 -6.57 -29.77
C ILE A 44 -7.40 -7.88 -30.04
N ASP A 45 -6.58 -8.34 -29.09
CA ASP A 45 -5.76 -9.54 -29.25
C ASP A 45 -5.57 -10.29 -27.92
N PHE A 46 -6.07 -11.53 -27.87
CA PHE A 46 -6.12 -12.33 -26.64
C PHE A 46 -4.73 -12.67 -26.10
N ASP A 47 -3.77 -12.96 -26.97
CA ASP A 47 -2.41 -13.34 -26.57
C ASP A 47 -1.67 -12.12 -25.97
N THR A 48 -1.80 -10.96 -26.62
CA THR A 48 -1.29 -9.68 -26.10
C THR A 48 -1.95 -9.31 -24.76
N GLU A 49 -3.24 -9.57 -24.58
CA GLU A 49 -3.93 -9.32 -23.31
C GLU A 49 -3.42 -10.20 -22.17
N ILE A 50 -3.12 -11.48 -22.43
CA ILE A 50 -2.54 -12.37 -21.42
C ILE A 50 -1.18 -11.85 -20.95
N GLU A 51 -0.32 -11.44 -21.89
CA GLU A 51 0.99 -10.88 -21.55
C GLU A 51 0.87 -9.58 -20.73
N GLU A 52 -0.09 -8.71 -21.07
CA GLU A 52 -0.39 -7.51 -20.29
C GLU A 52 -0.87 -7.84 -18.87
N ILE A 53 -1.73 -8.86 -18.71
CA ILE A 53 -2.19 -9.31 -17.39
C ILE A 53 -1.02 -9.88 -16.57
N ILE A 54 -0.13 -10.67 -17.16
CA ILE A 54 1.07 -11.19 -16.48
C ILE A 54 1.98 -10.04 -16.01
N ALA A 55 2.15 -9.02 -16.85
CA ALA A 55 2.87 -7.80 -16.49
C ALA A 55 2.19 -7.04 -15.34
N MET A 56 0.85 -6.94 -15.35
CA MET A 56 0.06 -6.36 -14.27
C MET A 56 0.28 -7.06 -12.94
N VAL A 57 0.19 -8.40 -12.91
CA VAL A 57 0.40 -9.18 -11.69
C VAL A 57 1.84 -9.01 -11.19
N THR A 58 2.83 -9.01 -12.07
CA THR A 58 4.25 -8.88 -11.67
C THR A 58 4.58 -7.52 -11.07
N VAL A 59 4.04 -6.45 -11.62
CA VAL A 59 4.28 -5.12 -11.09
C VAL A 59 3.50 -4.85 -9.81
N SER A 60 2.35 -5.51 -9.60
CA SER A 60 1.64 -5.49 -8.31
C SER A 60 2.49 -6.00 -7.14
N GLU A 61 3.55 -6.77 -7.42
CA GLU A 61 4.48 -7.29 -6.41
C GLU A 61 5.38 -6.22 -5.79
N ASN A 62 5.49 -5.04 -6.39
CA ASN A 62 6.30 -3.92 -5.90
C ASN A 62 5.56 -3.00 -4.92
N TYR A 63 4.55 -3.51 -4.23
CA TYR A 63 3.75 -2.73 -3.30
C TYR A 63 4.53 -2.34 -2.05
N GLN A 64 4.68 -1.04 -1.79
CA GLN A 64 5.46 -0.52 -0.65
C GLN A 64 4.63 -0.50 0.64
N THR A 65 4.39 -1.69 1.21
CA THR A 65 3.56 -1.90 2.42
C THR A 65 3.99 -1.06 3.62
N TRP A 66 5.28 -0.76 3.77
CA TRP A 66 5.80 0.03 4.88
C TRP A 66 5.28 1.48 4.88
N ARG A 67 5.08 2.10 3.72
CA ARG A 67 4.57 3.48 3.65
C ARG A 67 3.14 3.58 4.15
N LEU A 68 2.30 2.64 3.72
CA LEU A 68 0.90 2.57 4.11
C LEU A 68 0.76 2.23 5.59
N SER A 69 1.58 1.30 6.08
CA SER A 69 1.63 0.97 7.51
C SER A 69 2.00 2.20 8.35
N LEU A 70 2.92 3.04 7.87
CA LEU A 70 3.29 4.29 8.54
C LEU A 70 2.14 5.30 8.54
N ILE A 71 1.46 5.51 7.41
CA ILE A 71 0.30 6.41 7.30
C ILE A 71 -0.81 5.95 8.26
N VAL A 72 -1.13 4.66 8.26
CA VAL A 72 -2.13 4.07 9.15
C VAL A 72 -1.75 4.27 10.61
N ALA A 73 -0.48 4.02 10.97
CA ALA A 73 0.00 4.23 12.32
C ALA A 73 -0.14 5.68 12.79
N LEU A 74 0.24 6.65 11.97
CA LEU A 74 0.12 8.07 12.30
C LEU A 74 -1.35 8.50 12.49
N ILE A 75 -2.24 8.02 11.63
CA ILE A 75 -3.68 8.33 11.71
C ILE A 75 -4.30 7.69 12.96
N LEU A 76 -4.00 6.42 13.25
CA LEU A 76 -4.63 5.67 14.33
C LEU A 76 -4.07 6.00 15.73
N THR A 77 -2.85 6.52 15.82
CA THR A 77 -2.23 6.85 17.11
C THR A 77 -3.05 7.84 17.92
N ILE A 78 -3.54 8.92 17.29
CA ILE A 78 -4.32 9.96 17.97
C ILE A 78 -5.63 9.40 18.57
N PRO A 79 -6.52 8.75 17.79
CA PRO A 79 -7.76 8.21 18.35
C PRO A 79 -7.51 7.12 19.39
N ILE A 80 -6.51 6.25 19.19
CA ILE A 80 -6.18 5.20 20.16
C ILE A 80 -5.72 5.80 21.49
N CYS A 81 -4.77 6.74 21.47
CA CYS A 81 -4.31 7.41 22.68
C CYS A 81 -5.44 8.16 23.38
N TYR A 82 -6.29 8.86 22.62
CA TYR A 82 -7.42 9.60 23.17
C TYR A 82 -8.46 8.68 23.84
N LEU A 83 -8.75 7.53 23.24
CA LEU A 83 -9.69 6.55 23.81
C LEU A 83 -9.16 5.91 25.09
N LEU A 84 -7.87 5.57 25.13
CA LEU A 84 -7.24 4.89 26.27
C LEU A 84 -6.95 5.83 27.45
N LEU A 85 -6.35 6.99 27.16
CA LEU A 85 -5.87 7.91 28.20
C LEU A 85 -6.89 9.01 28.55
N ARG A 86 -7.96 9.15 27.76
CA ARG A 86 -8.96 10.25 27.85
C ARG A 86 -8.33 11.65 27.80
N ARG A 87 -7.12 11.75 27.28
CA ARG A 87 -6.38 13.00 27.04
C ARG A 87 -5.55 12.89 25.77
N MET A 88 -5.07 14.03 25.27
CA MET A 88 -4.12 14.04 24.17
C MET A 88 -2.77 13.44 24.60
N PRO A 89 -2.11 12.65 23.72
CA PRO A 89 -0.83 12.05 24.03
C PRO A 89 0.29 13.09 24.09
N ASN A 90 1.28 12.82 24.94
CA ASN A 90 2.58 13.50 24.89
C ASN A 90 3.41 12.99 23.69
N ILE A 91 4.51 13.67 23.36
CA ILE A 91 5.38 13.27 22.23
C ILE A 91 5.90 11.82 22.39
N GLU A 92 6.33 11.45 23.60
CA GLU A 92 6.83 10.10 23.89
C GLU A 92 5.74 9.03 23.75
N GLU A 93 4.54 9.30 24.27
CA GLU A 93 3.37 8.41 24.17
C GLU A 93 2.92 8.26 22.71
N TYR A 94 2.96 9.35 21.95
CA TYR A 94 2.63 9.36 20.54
C TYR A 94 3.62 8.52 19.73
N LEU A 95 4.93 8.74 19.90
CA LEU A 95 5.96 8.01 19.15
C LEU A 95 5.98 6.52 19.50
N SER A 96 5.87 6.17 20.78
CA SER A 96 5.83 4.77 21.22
C SER A 96 4.57 4.05 20.70
N THR A 97 3.40 4.68 20.78
CA THR A 97 2.15 4.10 20.27
C THR A 97 2.17 3.96 18.75
N ALA A 98 2.65 4.99 18.03
CA ALA A 98 2.80 4.95 16.58
C ALA A 98 3.76 3.84 16.14
N LEU A 99 4.87 3.64 16.85
CA LEU A 99 5.82 2.57 16.56
C LEU A 99 5.19 1.19 16.74
N ILE A 100 4.43 0.98 17.83
CA ILE A 100 3.74 -0.29 18.09
C ILE A 100 2.72 -0.59 16.98
N ILE A 101 1.89 0.40 16.62
CA ILE A 101 0.89 0.24 15.55
C ILE A 101 1.59 -0.02 14.21
N PHE A 102 2.64 0.73 13.89
CA PHE A 102 3.42 0.57 12.67
C PHE A 102 3.97 -0.85 12.53
N VAL A 103 4.65 -1.35 13.58
CA VAL A 103 5.22 -2.70 13.61
C VAL A 103 4.12 -3.75 13.42
N GLY A 104 3.02 -3.63 14.15
CA GLY A 104 1.88 -4.55 14.04
C GLY A 104 1.28 -4.58 12.63
N CYS A 105 0.97 -3.42 12.06
CA CYS A 105 0.43 -3.31 10.70
C CYS A 105 1.41 -3.82 9.64
N TYR A 106 2.70 -3.44 9.75
CA TYR A 106 3.72 -3.82 8.78
C TYR A 106 3.94 -5.33 8.75
N PHE A 107 4.14 -5.97 9.91
CA PHE A 107 4.34 -7.41 9.96
C PHE A 107 3.09 -8.19 9.58
N SER A 108 1.90 -7.73 9.96
CA SER A 108 0.64 -8.35 9.54
C SER A 108 0.47 -8.29 8.01
N SER A 109 0.77 -7.12 7.41
CA SER A 109 0.72 -6.93 5.96
C SER A 109 1.77 -7.78 5.24
N SER A 110 3.01 -7.83 5.76
CA SER A 110 4.09 -8.66 5.23
C SER A 110 3.76 -10.16 5.31
N TRP A 111 3.17 -10.60 6.42
CA TRP A 111 2.73 -11.97 6.59
C TRP A 111 1.63 -12.35 5.60
N LEU A 112 0.59 -11.51 5.47
CA LEU A 112 -0.47 -11.68 4.48
C LEU A 112 0.08 -11.72 3.05
N TRP A 113 1.03 -10.84 2.75
CA TRP A 113 1.69 -10.81 1.46
C TRP A 113 2.38 -12.13 1.15
N SER A 114 3.24 -12.61 2.05
CA SER A 114 4.03 -13.83 1.85
C SER A 114 3.19 -15.10 1.82
N HIS A 115 2.15 -15.20 2.65
CA HIS A 115 1.39 -16.45 2.80
C HIS A 115 0.18 -16.57 1.89
N TRP A 116 -0.40 -15.44 1.47
CA TRP A 116 -1.66 -15.43 0.71
C TRP A 116 -1.49 -14.81 -0.67
N ILE A 117 -0.98 -13.59 -0.73
CA ILE A 117 -0.97 -12.82 -1.98
C ILE A 117 0.05 -13.40 -2.97
N GLN A 118 1.30 -13.59 -2.55
CA GLN A 118 2.37 -14.11 -3.39
C GLN A 118 2.04 -15.50 -4.00
N PRO A 119 1.61 -16.53 -3.22
CA PRO A 119 1.30 -17.83 -3.80
C PRO A 119 0.06 -17.80 -4.71
N ASN A 120 -0.94 -16.96 -4.42
CA ASN A 120 -2.10 -16.82 -5.30
C ASN A 120 -1.71 -16.13 -6.61
N ASN A 121 -0.89 -15.08 -6.56
CA ASN A 121 -0.36 -14.43 -7.75
C ASN A 121 0.46 -15.40 -8.61
N ALA A 122 1.28 -16.26 -7.98
CA ALA A 122 2.03 -17.30 -8.70
C ALA A 122 1.11 -18.31 -9.39
N LYS A 123 0.03 -18.74 -8.74
CA LYS A 123 -0.99 -19.63 -9.35
C LYS A 123 -1.70 -18.98 -10.52
N ILE A 124 -2.07 -17.70 -10.40
CA ILE A 124 -2.71 -16.94 -11.48
C ILE A 124 -1.76 -16.84 -12.68
N LYS A 125 -0.48 -16.52 -12.46
CA LYS A 125 0.53 -16.49 -13.53
C LYS A 125 0.67 -17.85 -14.22
N ASP A 126 0.76 -18.94 -13.46
CA ASP A 126 0.85 -20.30 -14.03
C ASP A 126 -0.38 -20.66 -14.88
N MET A 127 -1.59 -20.33 -14.41
CA MET A 127 -2.81 -20.54 -15.18
C MET A 127 -2.85 -19.72 -16.48
N LEU A 128 -2.43 -18.45 -16.42
CA LEU A 128 -2.37 -17.58 -17.60
C LEU A 128 -1.36 -18.07 -18.64
N ILE A 129 -0.19 -18.55 -18.20
CA ILE A 129 0.82 -19.12 -19.10
C ILE A 129 0.25 -20.38 -19.80
N ARG A 130 -0.41 -21.27 -19.07
CA ARG A 130 -1.03 -22.47 -19.66
C ARG A 130 -2.10 -22.16 -20.68
N LEU A 131 -2.92 -21.12 -20.44
CA LEU A 131 -3.92 -20.66 -21.38
C LEU A 131 -3.29 -20.13 -22.67
N ASN A 132 -2.18 -19.40 -22.57
CA ASN A 132 -1.43 -18.89 -23.72
C ASN A 132 -0.81 -20.01 -24.58
N GLU A 133 -0.35 -21.10 -23.94
CA GLU A 133 0.23 -22.25 -24.63
C GLU A 133 -0.80 -23.18 -25.30
N GLY A 134 -2.09 -22.81 -25.31
CA GLY A 134 -3.17 -23.64 -25.86
C GLY A 134 -3.57 -24.82 -24.97
N GLY A 135 -3.21 -24.78 -23.68
CA GLY A 135 -3.59 -25.77 -22.70
C GLY A 135 -5.09 -25.72 -22.42
N ILE A 136 -5.81 -26.75 -22.87
CA ILE A 136 -7.21 -26.99 -22.49
C ILE A 136 -7.24 -27.25 -20.98
N VAL A 137 -7.88 -26.35 -20.23
CA VAL A 137 -8.18 -26.50 -18.79
C VAL A 137 -9.32 -27.49 -18.60
#